data_AF-A0A2N9LSA5-F1
#
_entry.id   AF-A0A2N9LSA5-F1
#
_cell.length_a   1.000
_cell.length_b   1.000
_cell.length_c   1.000
_cell.angle_alpha   90.00
_cell.angle_beta   90.00
_cell.angle_gamma   90.00
#
_symmetry.space_group_name_H-M   'P 1'
#
loop_
_entity.id
_entity.type
_entity.pdbx_description
1 polymer ?
#
loop_
_entity_poly.entity_id
_entity_poly.type
_entity_poly.pdbx_seq_one_letter_code
_entity_poly.pdbx_strand_id
1 'polypeptide(L)'
;MNIKSIVQKIVMFFKSGRAEAVLNQAAELVPKALPIVQEIAAMVPNKTDQEILSAFQTYAVPGAAQFLATPLAQRGYVLLHLATEVLAGQFPGVATNILNAAVQLAVTGSKA
;
A
#
# COMPACT_ATOMS: atom_id res chain seq x y z
N MET A 1 27.60 13.94 13.86
CA MET A 1 26.71 14.05 12.68
C MET A 1 25.56 14.98 13.07
N ASN A 2 25.37 16.10 12.37
CA ASN A 2 24.54 17.21 12.87
C ASN A 2 23.13 17.16 12.25
N ILE A 3 22.06 17.28 13.05
CA ILE A 3 20.66 17.07 12.62
C ILE A 3 20.28 17.97 11.42
N LYS A 4 20.82 19.19 11.37
CA LYS A 4 20.61 20.14 10.27
C LYS A 4 21.07 19.60 8.90
N SER A 5 22.15 18.82 8.84
CA SER A 5 22.63 18.26 7.56
C SER A 5 21.78 17.10 7.06
N ILE A 6 21.10 16.38 7.98
CA ILE A 6 20.18 15.29 7.63
C ILE A 6 18.90 15.88 7.05
N VAL A 7 18.34 16.89 7.71
CA VAL A 7 17.13 17.59 7.22
C VAL A 7 17.38 18.24 5.87
N GLN A 8 18.52 18.90 5.65
CA GLN A 8 18.86 19.46 4.34
C GLN A 8 18.98 18.39 3.24
N LYS A 9 19.55 17.22 3.53
CA LYS A 9 19.62 16.11 2.57
C LYS A 9 18.25 15.55 2.23
N ILE A 10 17.37 15.42 3.22
CA ILE A 10 15.98 14.98 3.02
C ILE A 10 15.23 15.99 2.14
N VAL A 11 15.35 17.28 2.43
CA VAL A 11 14.70 18.34 1.63
C VAL A 11 15.27 18.38 0.20
N MET A 12 16.58 18.24 0.01
CA MET A 12 17.17 18.17 -1.34
C MET A 12 16.75 16.90 -2.09
N PHE A 13 16.56 15.79 -1.39
CA PHE A 13 16.06 14.55 -1.97
C PHE A 13 14.60 14.69 -2.43
N PHE A 14 13.73 15.29 -1.62
CA PHE A 14 12.36 15.61 -2.02
C PHE A 14 12.27 16.68 -3.11
N LYS A 15 13.25 17.59 -3.20
CA LYS A 15 13.40 18.54 -4.31
C LYS A 15 14.05 17.93 -5.56
N SER A 16 14.44 16.65 -5.53
CA SER A 16 14.94 16.01 -6.73
C SER A 16 13.75 15.72 -7.66
N GLY A 17 13.84 16.14 -8.92
CA GLY A 17 12.75 15.92 -9.90
C GLY A 17 12.38 14.45 -10.10
N ARG A 18 13.25 13.51 -9.71
CA ARG A 18 12.94 12.08 -9.67
C ARG A 18 11.99 11.70 -8.54
N ALA A 19 12.16 12.23 -7.33
CA ALA A 19 11.27 11.96 -6.21
C ALA A 19 9.88 12.54 -6.46
N GLU A 20 9.82 13.74 -7.03
CA GLU A 20 8.58 14.40 -7.43
C GLU A 20 7.85 13.60 -8.53
N ALA A 21 8.58 13.11 -9.55
CA ALA A 21 7.99 12.27 -10.60
C ALA A 21 7.41 10.95 -10.07
N VAL A 22 8.12 10.29 -9.14
CA VAL A 22 7.65 9.05 -8.49
C VAL A 22 6.40 9.31 -7.64
N LEU A 23 6.36 10.44 -6.91
CA LEU A 23 5.21 10.82 -6.10
C LEU A 23 4.00 11.16 -6.98
N ASN A 24 4.21 11.87 -8.09
CA ASN A 24 3.15 12.20 -9.04
C ASN A 24 2.57 10.94 -9.69
N GLN A 25 3.41 10.00 -10.12
CA GLN A 25 2.94 8.71 -10.64
C GLN A 25 2.14 7.92 -9.59
N ALA A 26 2.58 7.92 -8.33
CA ALA A 26 1.81 7.29 -7.26
C ALA A 26 0.47 8.00 -7.04
N ALA A 27 0.44 9.34 -7.07
CA ALA A 27 -0.77 10.14 -6.91
C ALA A 27 -1.79 9.88 -8.02
N GLU A 28 -1.35 9.69 -9.26
CA GLU A 28 -2.21 9.32 -10.40
C GLU A 28 -2.86 7.94 -10.21
N LEU A 29 -2.22 7.04 -9.46
CA LEU A 29 -2.75 5.71 -9.15
C LEU A 29 -3.64 5.69 -7.91
N VAL A 30 -3.63 6.74 -7.07
CA VAL A 30 -4.48 6.81 -5.86
C VAL A 30 -5.97 6.62 -6.17
N PRO A 31 -6.59 7.27 -7.18
CA PRO A 31 -7.99 7.05 -7.52
C PRO A 31 -8.33 5.61 -7.92
N LYS A 32 -7.34 4.83 -8.34
CA LYS A 32 -7.48 3.39 -8.68
C LYS A 32 -7.23 2.50 -7.47
N ALA A 33 -6.29 2.87 -6.60
CA ALA A 33 -5.99 2.16 -5.37
C ALA A 33 -7.09 2.34 -4.30
N LEU A 34 -7.72 3.51 -4.24
CA LEU A 34 -8.74 3.85 -3.23
C LEU A 34 -9.94 2.89 -3.18
N PRO A 35 -10.62 2.55 -4.30
CA PRO A 35 -11.71 1.58 -4.26
C PRO A 35 -11.25 0.19 -3.79
N ILE A 36 -10.06 -0.26 -4.21
CA ILE A 36 -9.49 -1.56 -3.78
C ILE A 36 -9.29 -1.56 -2.25
N VAL A 37 -8.71 -0.49 -1.70
CA VAL A 37 -8.49 -0.35 -0.25
C VAL A 37 -9.81 -0.33 0.51
N GLN A 38 -10.81 0.39 0.03
CA GLN A 38 -12.12 0.47 0.66
C GLN A 38 -12.85 -0.87 0.63
N GLU A 39 -12.81 -1.57 -0.50
CA GLU A 39 -13.44 -2.88 -0.66
C GLU A 39 -12.78 -3.92 0.26
N ILE A 40 -11.44 -3.95 0.31
CA ILE A 40 -10.70 -4.79 1.26
C ILE A 40 -11.11 -4.43 2.70
N ALA A 41 -11.12 -3.14 3.07
CA ALA A 41 -11.49 -2.71 4.41
C ALA A 41 -12.93 -3.14 4.80
N ALA A 42 -13.85 -3.15 3.84
CA ALA A 42 -15.22 -3.63 4.04
C ALA A 42 -15.29 -5.16 4.21
N MET A 43 -14.41 -5.92 3.55
CA MET A 43 -14.32 -7.39 3.72
C MET A 43 -13.66 -7.81 5.04
N VAL A 44 -12.74 -6.99 5.57
CA VAL A 44 -11.95 -7.30 6.79
C VAL A 44 -12.14 -6.27 7.90
N PRO A 45 -13.37 -6.03 8.39
CA PRO A 45 -13.61 -5.03 9.42
C PRO A 45 -12.85 -5.36 10.72
N ASN A 46 -12.84 -6.64 11.11
CA ASN A 46 -12.20 -7.10 12.34
C ASN A 46 -10.78 -7.63 12.11
N LYS A 47 -10.37 -7.81 10.84
CA LYS A 47 -9.07 -8.36 10.43
C LYS A 47 -8.82 -9.75 11.02
N THR A 48 -9.88 -10.54 11.14
CA THR A 48 -9.77 -11.94 11.57
C THR A 48 -9.08 -12.78 10.49
N ASP A 49 -8.60 -13.95 10.86
CA ASP A 49 -7.93 -14.85 9.92
C ASP A 49 -8.84 -15.28 8.78
N GLN A 50 -10.12 -15.51 9.09
CA GLN A 50 -11.11 -15.95 8.13
C GLN A 50 -11.51 -14.83 7.16
N GLU A 51 -11.68 -13.60 7.64
CA GLU A 51 -11.92 -12.43 6.79
C GLU A 51 -10.71 -12.19 5.86
N ILE A 52 -9.48 -12.29 6.39
CA ILE A 52 -8.26 -12.08 5.59
C ILE A 52 -8.14 -13.16 4.51
N LEU A 53 -8.33 -14.43 4.87
CA LEU A 53 -8.37 -15.53 3.89
C LEU A 53 -9.39 -15.27 2.79
N SER A 54 -10.60 -14.85 3.18
CA SER A 54 -11.66 -14.55 2.22
C SER A 54 -11.25 -13.42 1.28
N ALA A 55 -10.65 -12.33 1.80
CA ALA A 55 -10.18 -11.23 0.96
C ALA A 55 -9.10 -11.67 -0.04
N PHE A 56 -8.12 -12.48 0.39
CA PHE A 56 -7.11 -13.02 -0.51
C PHE A 56 -7.69 -13.95 -1.58
N GLN A 57 -8.70 -14.76 -1.22
CA GLN A 57 -9.40 -15.64 -2.15
C GLN A 57 -10.22 -14.86 -3.17
N THR A 58 -10.95 -13.82 -2.75
CA THR A 58 -11.74 -12.95 -3.64
C THR A 58 -10.89 -12.35 -4.75
N TYR A 59 -9.68 -11.90 -4.41
CA TYR A 59 -8.75 -11.30 -5.37
C TYR A 59 -7.79 -12.31 -6.03
N ALA A 60 -7.93 -13.60 -5.72
CA ALA A 60 -7.06 -14.68 -6.21
C ALA A 60 -5.54 -14.41 -6.00
N VAL A 61 -5.17 -13.70 -4.93
CA VAL A 61 -3.77 -13.40 -4.61
C VAL A 61 -3.17 -14.58 -3.83
N PRO A 62 -2.06 -15.18 -4.30
CA PRO A 62 -1.41 -16.27 -3.58
C PRO A 62 -0.76 -15.78 -2.30
N GLY A 63 -0.67 -16.66 -1.29
CA GLY A 63 0.07 -16.38 -0.06
C GLY A 63 -0.76 -16.12 1.19
N ALA A 64 -2.09 -16.25 1.15
CA ALA A 64 -2.94 -16.10 2.33
C ALA A 64 -2.44 -16.90 3.55
N ALA A 65 -1.94 -18.12 3.32
CA ALA A 65 -1.45 -19.02 4.36
C ALA A 65 -0.27 -18.45 5.18
N GLN A 66 0.65 -17.71 4.55
CA GLN A 66 1.80 -17.12 5.25
C GLN A 66 1.38 -15.98 6.18
N PHE A 67 0.20 -15.41 5.94
CA PHE A 67 -0.30 -14.25 6.66
C PHE A 67 -1.21 -14.61 7.85
N LEU A 68 -1.72 -15.84 7.91
CA LEU A 68 -2.51 -16.34 9.04
C LEU A 68 -1.66 -16.49 10.32
N ALA A 69 -0.35 -16.68 10.17
CA ALA A 69 0.58 -16.70 11.30
C ALA A 69 0.91 -15.28 11.81
N THR A 70 0.40 -14.22 11.15
CA THR A 70 0.75 -12.83 11.47
C THR A 70 -0.05 -12.35 12.69
N PRO A 71 0.62 -11.82 13.73
CA PRO A 71 -0.06 -11.22 14.88
C PRO A 71 -1.03 -10.12 14.46
N LEU A 72 -2.16 -9.96 15.18
CA LEU A 72 -3.21 -9.00 14.83
C LEU A 72 -2.68 -7.58 14.56
N ALA A 73 -1.72 -7.13 15.38
CA ALA A 73 -1.08 -5.82 15.25
C ALA A 73 -0.36 -5.59 13.91
N GLN A 74 0.06 -6.66 13.22
CA GLN A 74 0.80 -6.61 11.96
C GLN A 74 -0.08 -6.93 10.74
N ARG A 75 -1.34 -7.34 10.95
CA ARG A 75 -2.28 -7.68 9.86
C ARG A 75 -2.62 -6.50 8.96
N GLY A 76 -2.44 -5.26 9.44
CA GLY A 76 -2.55 -4.08 8.59
C GLY A 76 -1.58 -4.14 7.40
N TYR A 77 -0.34 -4.58 7.60
CA TYR A 77 0.65 -4.70 6.53
C TYR A 77 0.29 -5.78 5.51
N VAL A 78 -0.31 -6.87 5.97
CA VAL A 78 -0.82 -7.94 5.10
C VAL A 78 -1.85 -7.42 4.12
N LEU A 79 -2.79 -6.60 4.60
CA LEU A 79 -3.85 -6.01 3.79
C LEU A 79 -3.31 -4.97 2.80
N LEU A 80 -2.29 -4.22 3.20
CA LEU A 80 -1.57 -3.31 2.29
C LEU A 80 -0.87 -4.09 1.18
N HIS A 81 -0.25 -5.22 1.51
CA HIS A 81 0.38 -6.08 0.53
C HIS A 81 -0.65 -6.66 -0.44
N LEU A 82 -1.79 -7.16 0.06
CA LEU A 82 -2.91 -7.61 -0.78
C LEU A 82 -3.35 -6.52 -1.76
N ALA A 83 -3.64 -5.31 -1.25
CA ALA A 83 -4.06 -4.19 -2.10
C ALA A 83 -3.00 -3.84 -3.17
N THR A 84 -1.72 -3.96 -2.83
CA THR A 84 -0.61 -3.73 -3.77
C THR A 84 -0.57 -4.80 -4.85
N GLU A 85 -0.72 -6.07 -4.51
CA GLU A 85 -0.75 -7.18 -5.49
C GLU A 85 -1.95 -7.04 -6.43
N VAL A 86 -3.13 -6.66 -5.92
CA VAL A 86 -4.31 -6.40 -6.74
C VAL A 86 -4.06 -5.24 -7.71
N LEU A 87 -3.45 -4.16 -7.24
CA LEU A 87 -3.09 -3.02 -8.08
C LEU A 87 -2.01 -3.40 -9.11
N ALA A 88 -1.03 -4.22 -8.72
CA ALA A 88 0.02 -4.72 -9.61
C ALA A 88 -0.55 -5.57 -10.76
N GLY A 89 -1.58 -6.38 -10.48
CA GLY A 89 -2.31 -7.13 -11.51
C GLY A 89 -3.01 -6.24 -12.54
N GLN A 90 -3.44 -5.05 -12.16
CA GLN A 90 -4.06 -4.07 -13.07
C GLN A 90 -3.03 -3.21 -13.81
N PHE A 91 -1.86 -2.98 -13.21
CA PHE A 91 -0.80 -2.12 -13.74
C PHE A 91 0.54 -2.87 -13.85
N PRO A 92 0.62 -3.93 -14.68
CA PRO A 92 1.86 -4.67 -14.87
C PRO A 92 2.92 -3.74 -15.48
N GLY A 93 4.11 -3.69 -14.87
CA GLY A 93 5.23 -2.84 -15.31
C GLY A 93 5.42 -1.55 -14.50
N VAL A 94 4.49 -1.20 -13.60
CA VAL A 94 4.73 -0.15 -12.62
C VAL A 94 5.61 -0.69 -11.49
N ALA A 95 6.59 0.09 -11.06
CA ALA A 95 7.50 -0.33 -10.00
C ALA A 95 6.76 -0.50 -8.66
N THR A 96 7.06 -1.57 -7.93
CA THR A 96 6.37 -1.94 -6.68
C THR A 96 6.39 -0.83 -5.64
N ASN A 97 7.46 -0.01 -5.58
CA ASN A 97 7.54 1.13 -4.66
C ASN A 97 6.52 2.24 -5.00
N ILE A 98 6.17 2.42 -6.28
CA ILE A 98 5.14 3.39 -6.70
C ILE A 98 3.75 2.85 -6.32
N LEU A 99 3.50 1.57 -6.56
CA LEU A 99 2.25 0.90 -6.18
C LEU A 99 2.03 0.95 -4.67
N ASN A 100 3.06 0.61 -3.89
CA ASN A 100 3.04 0.71 -2.42
C ASN A 100 2.74 2.13 -1.95
N ALA A 101 3.35 3.15 -2.57
CA ALA A 101 3.10 4.54 -2.23
C ALA A 101 1.64 4.94 -2.54
N ALA A 102 1.12 4.55 -3.70
CA ALA A 102 -0.27 4.82 -4.09
C ALA A 102 -1.26 4.17 -3.11
N VAL A 103 -1.03 2.91 -2.72
CA VAL A 103 -1.86 2.20 -1.74
C VAL A 103 -1.78 2.86 -0.35
N GLN A 104 -0.59 3.25 0.11
CA GLN A 104 -0.44 3.93 1.41
C GLN A 104 -1.11 5.31 1.43
N LEU A 105 -0.99 6.07 0.35
CA LEU A 105 -1.68 7.35 0.19
C LEU A 105 -3.20 7.14 0.17
N ALA A 106 -3.69 6.13 -0.53
CA ALA A 106 -5.11 5.78 -0.55
C ALA A 106 -5.65 5.38 0.83
N VAL A 107 -4.90 4.61 1.61
CA VAL A 107 -5.26 4.23 3.00
C VAL A 107 -5.26 5.43 3.93
N THR A 108 -4.34 6.37 3.73
CA THR A 108 -4.29 7.61 4.51
C THR A 108 -5.48 8.49 4.14
N GLY A 109 -5.77 8.66 2.85
CA GLY A 109 -6.90 9.42 2.35
C GLY A 109 -8.26 8.82 2.68
N SER A 110 -8.38 7.49 2.81
CA SER A 110 -9.63 6.84 3.21
C SER A 110 -9.92 6.95 4.71
N LYS A 111 -8.92 7.32 5.51
CA LYS A 111 -9.03 7.50 6.96
C LYS A 111 -9.15 8.97 7.38
N ALA A 112 -8.85 9.90 6.46
CA ALA A 112 -8.98 11.33 6.65
C ALA A 112 -10.45 11.77 6.44
#